data_AF-A0A848XTA1-F1
#
_entry.id   AF-A0A848XTA1-F1
#
_cell.length_a   1.000
_cell.length_b   1.000
_cell.length_c   1.000
_cell.angle_alpha   90.00
_cell.angle_beta   90.00
_cell.angle_gamma   90.00
#
_symmetry.space_group_name_H-M   'P 1'
#
loop_
_entity.id
_entity.type
_entity.pdbx_description
1 polymer ?
#
loop_
_entity_poly.entity_id
_entity_poly.type
_entity_poly.pdbx_seq_one_letter_code
_entity_poly.pdbx_strand_id
1 'polypeptide(L)'
;MAVAVGACAGEATGQGDAQYPWPGETWPTSTPEAEGIDPEAIASLVADLESGEYGLVDAFMLVRHGRVVADHRFEQDYAAIAAQHDTANHQYNYDHTDWHPYLRDTDLHTLQSVTKSVTSAALGIAVDRGLIAGVDEPVMPYFSAYAPFPTDPRKEGMTLEDLLTMRSGLLWETAGGYSDSEHSTVLLEASDEWIRFILDQPADTVPGTHYEYNDGASVLIGKIIREATGERADEWARRMLFEPIGIDEFYWKITPDGEADTEGGLYLTTEDLARIGY
;
A
#
# COMPACT_ATOMS: atom_id res chain seq x y z
N MET A 1 6.83 -6.56 11.15
CA MET A 1 7.38 -7.86 10.72
C MET A 1 6.23 -8.70 10.18
N ALA A 2 6.04 -8.67 8.87
CA ALA A 2 5.17 -9.60 8.15
C ALA A 2 5.89 -9.93 6.85
N VAL A 3 6.42 -11.15 6.79
CA VAL A 3 6.96 -11.77 5.57
C VAL A 3 5.96 -12.86 5.23
N ALA A 4 5.18 -12.66 4.17
CA ALA A 4 4.36 -13.70 3.57
C ALA A 4 5.07 -14.14 2.29
N VAL A 5 5.95 -15.14 2.39
CA VAL A 5 6.43 -15.89 1.23
C VAL A 5 5.46 -17.04 1.02
N GLY A 6 4.48 -16.83 0.14
CA GLY A 6 3.60 -17.87 -0.37
C GLY A 6 3.97 -18.17 -1.82
N ALA A 7 4.88 -19.11 -2.04
CA ALA A 7 5.09 -19.69 -3.37
C ALA A 7 3.95 -20.67 -3.66
N CYS A 8 2.96 -20.24 -4.45
CA CYS A 8 1.92 -21.11 -4.99
C CYS A 8 2.02 -21.12 -6.51
N ALA A 9 2.92 -21.95 -7.04
CA ALA A 9 2.88 -22.36 -8.43
C ALA A 9 1.63 -23.25 -8.63
N GLY A 10 0.53 -22.64 -9.04
CA GLY A 10 -0.70 -23.31 -9.42
C GLY A 10 -1.54 -22.36 -10.26
N GLU A 11 -1.93 -22.80 -11.46
CA GLU A 11 -2.97 -22.12 -12.23
C GLU A 11 -4.16 -21.83 -11.30
N ALA A 12 -4.58 -20.56 -11.26
CA ALA A 12 -5.70 -20.10 -10.45
C ALA A 12 -7.01 -20.73 -10.96
N THR A 13 -7.23 -22.00 -10.63
CA THR A 13 -8.57 -22.56 -10.56
C THR A 13 -9.15 -22.07 -9.24
N GLY A 14 -10.04 -21.08 -9.31
CA GLY A 14 -10.78 -20.54 -8.16
C GLY A 14 -11.59 -21.63 -7.46
N GLN A 15 -10.93 -22.38 -6.60
CA GLN A 15 -11.52 -23.25 -5.60
C GLN A 15 -10.77 -22.96 -4.31
N GLY A 16 -11.20 -21.90 -3.62
CA GLY A 16 -10.90 -21.74 -2.20
C GLY A 16 -11.24 -23.03 -1.46
N ASP A 17 -10.53 -23.27 -0.37
CA ASP A 17 -10.75 -24.42 0.51
C ASP A 17 -12.26 -24.59 0.72
N ALA A 18 -12.84 -25.71 0.29
CA ALA A 18 -14.29 -25.89 0.07
C ALA A 18 -15.16 -25.68 1.33
N GLN A 19 -14.51 -25.42 2.47
CA GLN A 19 -15.09 -25.14 3.76
C GLN A 19 -15.60 -23.70 3.92
N TYR A 20 -14.98 -22.70 3.28
CA TYR A 20 -15.34 -21.28 3.49
C TYR A 20 -15.58 -20.52 2.18
N PRO A 21 -16.61 -19.66 2.12
CA PRO A 21 -16.97 -18.95 0.89
C PRO A 21 -16.00 -17.80 0.59
N TRP A 22 -15.63 -17.64 -0.68
CA TRP A 22 -15.07 -16.40 -1.21
C TRP A 22 -16.21 -15.37 -1.41
N PRO A 23 -16.03 -14.08 -1.07
CA PRO A 23 -17.05 -13.06 -1.31
C PRO A 23 -17.35 -12.89 -2.81
N GLY A 24 -18.63 -12.73 -3.14
CA GLY A 24 -19.06 -12.30 -4.48
C GLY A 24 -19.19 -10.78 -4.54
N GLU A 25 -20.28 -10.30 -5.15
CA GLU A 25 -20.67 -8.87 -5.10
C GLU A 25 -20.84 -8.36 -3.66
N THR A 26 -21.30 -9.22 -2.76
CA THR A 26 -21.43 -8.93 -1.33
C THR A 26 -20.80 -10.02 -0.49
N TRP A 27 -20.31 -9.64 0.68
CA TRP A 27 -19.80 -10.60 1.66
C TRP A 27 -20.95 -11.38 2.30
N PRO A 28 -20.83 -12.71 2.41
CA PRO A 28 -21.72 -13.48 3.26
C PRO A 28 -21.62 -13.00 4.71
N THR A 29 -22.73 -12.98 5.45
CA THR A 29 -22.75 -12.58 6.86
C THR A 29 -22.97 -13.78 7.78
N SER A 30 -22.56 -13.65 9.04
CA SER A 30 -22.82 -14.61 10.13
C SER A 30 -22.94 -13.89 11.46
N THR A 31 -23.25 -14.61 12.53
CA THR A 31 -23.15 -14.06 13.89
C THR A 31 -21.79 -14.38 14.50
N PRO A 32 -21.29 -13.56 15.45
CA PRO A 32 -20.05 -13.87 16.16
C PRO A 32 -20.04 -15.28 16.76
N GLU A 33 -21.11 -15.68 17.44
CA GLU A 33 -21.21 -16.98 18.12
C GLU A 33 -21.16 -18.16 17.15
N ALA A 34 -21.80 -18.02 15.98
CA ALA A 34 -21.77 -19.04 14.94
C ALA A 34 -20.36 -19.26 14.39
N GLU A 35 -19.53 -18.21 14.39
CA GLU A 35 -18.13 -18.27 13.95
C GLU A 35 -17.12 -18.45 15.10
N GLY A 36 -17.61 -18.71 16.32
CA GLY A 36 -16.78 -18.98 17.50
C GLY A 36 -16.10 -17.74 18.09
N ILE A 37 -16.69 -16.57 17.90
CA ILE A 37 -16.23 -15.29 18.44
C ILE A 37 -17.17 -14.84 19.56
N ASP A 38 -16.58 -14.34 20.65
CA ASP A 38 -17.33 -13.78 21.77
C ASP A 38 -17.98 -12.45 21.38
N PRO A 39 -19.32 -12.36 21.36
CA PRO A 39 -20.02 -11.11 21.03
C PRO A 39 -19.75 -10.00 22.04
N GLU A 40 -19.47 -10.31 23.32
CA GLU A 40 -19.16 -9.29 24.33
C GLU A 40 -17.82 -8.62 24.06
N ALA A 41 -16.83 -9.35 23.52
CA ALA A 41 -15.54 -8.79 23.14
C ALA A 41 -15.67 -7.81 21.96
N ILE A 42 -16.48 -8.15 20.95
CA ILE A 42 -16.78 -7.23 19.84
C ILE A 42 -17.50 -5.99 20.35
N ALA A 43 -18.53 -6.16 21.18
CA ALA A 43 -19.30 -5.05 21.74
C ALA A 43 -18.42 -4.11 22.58
N SER A 44 -17.49 -4.66 23.37
CA SER A 44 -16.52 -3.85 24.14
C SER A 44 -15.62 -3.02 23.22
N LEU A 45 -15.04 -3.64 22.18
CA LEU A 45 -14.18 -2.92 21.23
C LEU A 45 -14.97 -1.83 20.49
N VAL A 46 -16.19 -2.12 20.05
CA VAL A 46 -17.04 -1.12 19.38
C VAL A 46 -17.34 0.06 20.31
N ALA A 47 -17.61 -0.19 21.59
CA ALA A 47 -17.83 0.88 22.57
C ALA A 47 -16.59 1.77 22.75
N ASP A 48 -15.39 1.16 22.78
CA ASP A 48 -14.13 1.92 22.86
C ASP A 48 -13.93 2.79 21.61
N LEU A 49 -14.21 2.25 20.41
CA LEU A 49 -14.15 2.97 19.13
C LEU A 49 -15.16 4.14 19.09
N GLU A 50 -16.41 3.92 19.48
CA GLU A 50 -17.45 4.98 19.55
C GLU A 50 -17.09 6.07 20.54
N SER A 51 -16.39 5.73 21.63
CA SER A 51 -15.94 6.70 22.63
C SER A 51 -14.79 7.58 22.15
N GLY A 52 -14.14 7.21 21.04
CA GLY A 52 -12.95 7.88 20.51
C GLY A 52 -11.66 7.52 21.26
N GLU A 53 -11.64 6.43 22.03
CA GLU A 53 -10.45 5.98 22.79
C GLU A 53 -9.23 5.79 21.89
N TYR A 54 -9.45 5.30 20.67
CA TYR A 54 -8.41 5.03 19.68
C TYR A 54 -8.29 6.13 18.60
N GLY A 55 -8.86 7.31 18.85
CA GLY A 55 -8.93 8.40 17.88
C GLY A 55 -10.09 8.23 16.89
N LEU A 56 -9.98 8.90 15.75
CA LEU A 56 -10.98 8.84 14.70
C LEU A 56 -10.85 7.51 13.95
N VAL A 57 -11.95 6.77 13.91
CA VAL A 57 -12.10 5.54 13.12
C VAL A 57 -13.37 5.71 12.31
N ASP A 58 -13.32 5.35 11.03
CA ASP A 58 -14.49 5.44 10.16
C ASP A 58 -15.21 4.10 10.02
N ALA A 59 -14.47 3.00 10.11
CA ALA A 59 -14.96 1.67 9.82
C ALA A 59 -14.23 0.60 10.65
N PHE A 60 -14.99 -0.38 11.14
CA PHE A 60 -14.48 -1.62 11.69
C PHE A 60 -15.24 -2.80 11.06
N MET A 61 -14.51 -3.68 10.39
CA MET A 61 -15.06 -4.89 9.77
C MET A 61 -14.27 -6.10 10.24
N LEU A 62 -14.98 -7.13 10.70
CA LEU A 62 -14.39 -8.40 11.11
C LEU A 62 -14.92 -9.52 10.24
N VAL A 63 -13.99 -10.21 9.56
CA VAL A 63 -14.27 -11.38 8.73
C VAL A 63 -13.73 -12.62 9.42
N ARG A 64 -14.55 -13.65 9.53
CA ARG A 64 -14.17 -14.98 10.02
C ARG A 64 -14.80 -16.04 9.16
N HIS A 65 -14.01 -17.05 8.77
CA HIS A 65 -14.50 -18.19 7.97
C HIS A 65 -15.24 -17.75 6.68
N GLY A 66 -14.79 -16.66 6.04
CA GLY A 66 -15.40 -16.11 4.83
C GLY A 66 -16.70 -15.36 5.05
N ARG A 67 -17.02 -15.02 6.30
CA ARG A 67 -18.24 -14.31 6.66
C ARG A 67 -17.93 -13.07 7.47
N VAL A 68 -18.64 -12.00 7.18
CA VAL A 68 -18.67 -10.80 8.01
C VAL A 68 -19.43 -11.13 9.28
N VAL A 69 -18.76 -10.99 10.42
CA VAL A 69 -19.33 -11.23 11.76
C VAL A 69 -19.61 -9.94 12.52
N ALA A 70 -18.95 -8.85 12.14
CA ALA A 70 -19.21 -7.51 12.62
C ALA A 70 -18.83 -6.51 11.53
N ASP A 71 -19.68 -5.51 11.35
CA ASP A 71 -19.45 -4.40 10.45
C ASP A 71 -20.06 -3.14 11.05
N HIS A 72 -19.19 -2.21 11.46
CA HIS A 72 -19.55 -0.95 12.10
C HIS A 72 -18.94 0.21 11.32
N ARG A 73 -19.72 1.27 11.16
CA ARG A 73 -19.33 2.53 10.52
C ARG A 73 -19.56 3.65 11.53
N PHE A 74 -18.63 4.59 11.59
CA PHE A 74 -18.66 5.70 12.54
C PHE A 74 -18.60 7.01 11.75
N GLU A 75 -19.60 7.86 11.90
CA GLU A 75 -19.68 9.13 11.18
C GLU A 75 -18.74 10.17 11.82
N GLN A 76 -17.97 10.86 10.98
CA GLN A 76 -17.07 11.93 11.37
C GLN A 76 -17.38 13.21 10.59
N ASP A 77 -17.32 14.37 11.24
CA ASP A 77 -17.48 15.67 10.57
C ASP A 77 -16.12 16.16 10.04
N TYR A 78 -15.69 15.59 8.92
CA TYR A 78 -14.42 15.95 8.29
C TYR A 78 -14.35 17.40 7.83
N ALA A 79 -15.49 18.00 7.48
CA ALA A 79 -15.53 19.43 7.14
C ALA A 79 -15.15 20.30 8.35
N ALA A 80 -15.67 19.98 9.54
CA ALA A 80 -15.31 20.67 10.77
C ALA A 80 -13.87 20.39 11.23
N ILE A 81 -13.37 19.17 11.00
CA ILE A 81 -11.98 18.80 11.31
C ILE A 81 -11.02 19.58 10.40
N ALA A 82 -11.19 19.46 9.08
CA ALA A 82 -10.32 20.09 8.08
C ALA A 82 -10.33 21.63 8.14
N ALA A 83 -11.41 22.26 8.63
CA ALA A 83 -11.48 23.71 8.80
C ALA A 83 -10.40 24.29 9.74
N GLN A 84 -9.70 23.45 10.50
CA GLN A 84 -8.62 23.83 11.41
C GLN A 84 -7.22 23.76 10.77
N HIS A 85 -7.14 23.32 9.51
CA HIS A 85 -5.91 22.93 8.83
C HIS A 85 -5.72 23.65 7.49
N ASP A 86 -4.62 23.32 6.78
CA ASP A 86 -4.36 23.85 5.43
C ASP A 86 -5.44 23.38 4.46
N THR A 87 -6.02 24.33 3.72
CA THR A 87 -7.07 24.09 2.73
C THR A 87 -6.55 24.09 1.29
N ALA A 88 -5.24 24.01 1.07
CA ALA A 88 -4.68 23.88 -0.26
C ALA A 88 -5.19 22.59 -0.94
N ASN A 89 -5.78 22.73 -2.13
CA ASN A 89 -6.35 21.58 -2.84
C ASN A 89 -5.29 20.88 -3.70
N HIS A 90 -4.65 19.86 -3.14
CA HIS A 90 -3.80 18.91 -3.86
C HIS A 90 -3.82 17.53 -3.19
N GLN A 91 -3.55 16.48 -3.97
CA GLN A 91 -3.68 15.08 -3.54
C GLN A 91 -2.74 14.62 -2.41
N TYR A 92 -1.74 15.42 -2.08
CA TYR A 92 -0.79 15.18 -0.98
C TYR A 92 -1.09 16.05 0.25
N ASN A 93 -2.16 16.86 0.22
CA ASN A 93 -2.67 17.50 1.42
C ASN A 93 -3.58 16.52 2.17
N TYR A 94 -3.04 15.92 3.23
CA TYR A 94 -3.75 14.96 4.07
C TYR A 94 -4.86 15.58 4.93
N ASP A 95 -4.92 16.92 5.01
CA ASP A 95 -5.97 17.65 5.70
C ASP A 95 -7.13 18.07 4.76
N HIS A 96 -7.02 17.83 3.45
CA HIS A 96 -8.04 18.27 2.48
C HIS A 96 -9.12 17.21 2.23
N THR A 97 -10.39 17.56 2.50
CA THR A 97 -11.53 16.63 2.45
C THR A 97 -11.84 16.04 1.06
N ASP A 98 -11.47 16.72 -0.03
CA ASP A 98 -11.61 16.13 -1.38
C ASP A 98 -10.71 14.92 -1.61
N TRP A 99 -9.65 14.75 -0.80
CA TRP A 99 -8.63 13.72 -0.99
C TRP A 99 -8.53 12.77 0.19
N HIS A 100 -8.89 13.22 1.41
CA HIS A 100 -8.70 12.44 2.63
C HIS A 100 -9.81 12.70 3.67
N PRO A 101 -10.15 11.67 4.47
CA PRO A 101 -9.68 10.29 4.32
C PRO A 101 -10.36 9.58 3.14
N TYR A 102 -11.52 10.08 2.73
CA TYR A 102 -12.28 9.60 1.57
C TYR A 102 -11.97 10.41 0.32
N LEU A 103 -11.87 9.72 -0.81
CA LEU A 103 -11.70 10.40 -2.10
C LEU A 103 -13.01 11.04 -2.54
N ARG A 104 -13.08 12.37 -2.64
CA ARG A 104 -14.14 13.15 -3.30
C ARG A 104 -15.56 12.67 -2.99
N ASP A 105 -15.90 12.57 -1.71
CA ASP A 105 -17.21 12.10 -1.22
C ASP A 105 -17.62 10.67 -1.69
N THR A 106 -16.66 9.84 -2.08
CA THR A 106 -16.85 8.39 -2.34
C THR A 106 -16.56 7.57 -1.09
N ASP A 107 -16.85 6.26 -1.13
CA ASP A 107 -16.50 5.32 -0.05
C ASP A 107 -15.04 4.79 -0.16
N LEU A 108 -14.25 5.28 -1.13
CA LEU A 108 -12.86 4.91 -1.28
C LEU A 108 -12.02 5.63 -0.24
N HIS A 109 -11.50 4.86 0.72
CA HIS A 109 -10.71 5.35 1.84
C HIS A 109 -9.21 5.22 1.55
N THR A 110 -8.42 6.23 1.90
CA THR A 110 -6.96 6.18 1.78
C THR A 110 -6.38 4.99 2.55
N LEU A 111 -5.51 4.22 1.91
CA LEU A 111 -4.82 3.10 2.55
C LEU A 111 -3.45 3.47 3.10
N GLN A 112 -2.91 4.62 2.69
CA GLN A 112 -1.57 5.05 3.05
C GLN A 112 -0.57 3.91 2.87
N SER A 113 0.26 3.62 3.85
CA SER A 113 1.33 2.62 3.76
C SER A 113 0.86 1.17 3.59
N VAL A 114 -0.44 0.84 3.72
CA VAL A 114 -0.97 -0.46 3.28
C VAL A 114 -0.76 -0.66 1.77
N THR A 115 -0.72 0.42 0.98
CA THR A 115 -0.35 0.44 -0.44
C THR A 115 0.94 -0.32 -0.75
N LYS A 116 1.95 -0.25 0.14
CA LYS A 116 3.23 -0.93 -0.05
C LYS A 116 3.09 -2.45 -0.01
N SER A 117 2.16 -2.96 0.80
CA SER A 117 1.87 -4.41 0.88
C SER A 117 1.20 -4.90 -0.40
N VAL A 118 0.26 -4.11 -0.95
CA VAL A 118 -0.38 -4.40 -2.24
C VAL A 118 0.64 -4.35 -3.38
N THR A 119 1.52 -3.36 -3.37
CA THR A 119 2.63 -3.23 -4.34
C THR A 119 3.59 -4.43 -4.26
N SER A 120 3.94 -4.87 -3.06
CA SER A 120 4.77 -6.06 -2.84
C SER A 120 4.11 -7.34 -3.39
N ALA A 121 2.81 -7.51 -3.17
CA ALA A 121 2.06 -8.62 -3.76
C ALA A 121 2.07 -8.55 -5.30
N ALA A 122 1.86 -7.36 -5.88
CA ALA A 122 1.90 -7.14 -7.33
C ALA A 122 3.28 -7.46 -7.93
N LEU A 123 4.37 -7.12 -7.24
CA LEU A 123 5.73 -7.51 -7.62
C LEU A 123 5.92 -9.03 -7.53
N GLY A 124 5.48 -9.65 -6.43
CA GLY A 124 5.55 -11.10 -6.24
C GLY A 124 4.85 -11.87 -7.35
N ILE A 125 3.73 -11.34 -7.83
CA ILE A 125 3.00 -11.86 -8.99
C ILE A 125 3.80 -11.74 -10.30
N ALA A 126 4.60 -10.69 -10.49
CA ALA A 126 5.51 -10.56 -11.64
C ALA A 126 6.68 -11.57 -11.55
N VAL A 127 7.20 -11.82 -10.34
CA VAL A 127 8.20 -12.86 -10.08
C VAL A 127 7.66 -14.25 -10.38
N ASP A 128 6.46 -14.58 -9.89
CA ASP A 128 5.81 -15.88 -10.12
C ASP A 128 5.59 -16.16 -11.62
N ARG A 129 5.32 -15.12 -12.41
CA ARG A 129 5.21 -15.23 -13.88
C ARG A 129 6.54 -15.25 -14.64
N GLY A 130 7.66 -15.19 -13.94
CA GLY A 130 9.00 -15.21 -14.53
C GLY A 130 9.33 -13.95 -15.33
N LEU A 131 8.62 -12.84 -15.10
CA LEU A 131 8.95 -11.52 -15.67
C LEU A 131 10.10 -10.85 -14.92
N ILE A 132 10.29 -11.25 -13.65
CA ILE A 132 11.43 -10.94 -12.80
C ILE A 132 11.95 -12.30 -12.31
N ALA A 133 13.24 -12.59 -12.48
CA ALA A 133 13.83 -13.88 -12.15
C ALA A 133 13.82 -14.20 -10.65
N GLY A 134 13.83 -13.18 -9.80
CA GLY A 134 13.74 -13.34 -8.35
C GLY A 134 14.10 -12.06 -7.59
N VAL A 135 13.98 -12.13 -6.27
CA VAL A 135 14.27 -10.98 -5.38
C VAL A 135 15.76 -10.64 -5.27
N ASP A 136 16.64 -11.57 -5.67
CA ASP A 136 18.09 -11.34 -5.72
C ASP A 136 18.53 -10.50 -6.93
N GLU A 137 17.60 -10.14 -7.84
CA GLU A 137 17.95 -9.32 -8.99
C GLU A 137 18.44 -7.93 -8.58
N PRO A 138 19.48 -7.41 -9.26
CA PRO A 138 19.96 -6.05 -9.02
C PRO A 138 18.92 -5.00 -9.48
N VAL A 139 18.78 -3.93 -8.70
CA VAL A 139 17.80 -2.85 -8.93
C VAL A 139 18.21 -1.96 -10.09
N MET A 140 19.48 -1.55 -10.16
CA MET A 140 19.93 -0.48 -11.05
C MET A 140 19.69 -0.72 -12.56
N PRO A 141 19.79 -1.95 -13.10
CA PRO A 141 19.49 -2.22 -14.51
C PRO A 141 18.09 -1.78 -14.97
N TYR A 142 17.08 -1.84 -14.09
CA TYR A 142 15.72 -1.38 -14.40
C TYR A 142 15.65 0.14 -14.66
N PHE A 143 16.64 0.90 -14.21
CA PHE A 143 16.67 2.37 -14.30
C PHE A 143 17.72 2.90 -15.27
N SER A 144 18.20 2.07 -16.20
CA SER A 144 19.23 2.47 -17.18
C SER A 144 18.85 3.71 -18.01
N ALA A 145 17.56 3.96 -18.24
CA ALA A 145 17.05 5.15 -18.93
C ALA A 145 17.28 6.47 -18.16
N TYR A 146 17.50 6.40 -16.84
CA TYR A 146 17.77 7.57 -15.99
C TYR A 146 19.27 7.87 -15.87
N ALA A 147 20.13 7.13 -16.56
CA ALA A 147 21.56 7.40 -16.55
C ALA A 147 21.88 8.77 -17.20
N PRO A 148 22.88 9.52 -16.67
CA PRO A 148 23.69 9.18 -15.52
C PRO A 148 23.01 9.55 -14.19
N PHE A 149 23.09 8.65 -13.21
CA PHE A 149 22.84 8.92 -11.79
C PHE A 149 24.17 8.81 -11.01
N PRO A 150 24.25 9.37 -9.78
CA PRO A 150 25.45 9.28 -8.95
C PRO A 150 25.94 7.84 -8.82
N THR A 151 27.19 7.60 -9.22
CA THR A 151 27.80 6.26 -9.17
C THR A 151 28.32 5.97 -7.77
N ASP A 152 27.80 4.92 -7.16
CA ASP A 152 28.28 4.36 -5.89
C ASP A 152 28.21 2.83 -5.99
N PRO A 153 29.33 2.10 -5.78
CA PRO A 153 29.35 0.64 -5.84
C PRO A 153 28.32 -0.04 -4.93
N ARG A 154 27.90 0.60 -3.84
CA ARG A 154 26.85 0.08 -2.96
C ARG A 154 25.49 0.08 -3.65
N LYS A 155 25.15 1.13 -4.42
CA LYS A 155 23.88 1.21 -5.16
C LYS A 155 23.83 0.16 -6.26
N GLU A 156 24.95 -0.09 -6.93
CA GLU A 156 25.05 -1.16 -7.93
C GLU A 156 24.82 -2.57 -7.34
N GLY A 157 25.09 -2.75 -6.05
CA GLY A 157 24.87 -4.01 -5.33
C GLY A 157 23.48 -4.17 -4.71
N MET A 158 22.60 -3.17 -4.83
CA MET A 158 21.25 -3.21 -4.24
C MET A 158 20.36 -4.20 -5.00
N THR A 159 19.65 -5.05 -4.26
CA THR A 159 18.73 -6.05 -4.79
C THR A 159 17.27 -5.68 -4.57
N LEU A 160 16.34 -6.37 -5.24
CA LEU A 160 14.90 -6.22 -4.98
C LEU A 160 14.54 -6.65 -3.55
N GLU A 161 15.22 -7.64 -2.97
CA GLU A 161 15.04 -8.02 -1.56
C GLU A 161 15.32 -6.83 -0.64
N ASP A 162 16.38 -6.06 -0.91
CA ASP A 162 16.74 -4.90 -0.11
C ASP A 162 15.66 -3.82 -0.15
N LEU A 163 15.02 -3.59 -1.31
CA LEU A 163 13.87 -2.69 -1.41
C LEU A 163 12.67 -3.24 -0.64
N LEU A 164 12.29 -4.50 -0.87
CA LEU A 164 11.13 -5.17 -0.25
C LEU A 164 11.21 -5.22 1.28
N THR A 165 12.43 -5.21 1.81
CA THR A 165 12.69 -5.33 3.24
C THR A 165 13.13 -4.02 3.89
N MET A 166 13.02 -2.89 3.17
CA MET A 166 13.39 -1.55 3.67
C MET A 166 14.84 -1.47 4.13
N ARG A 167 15.74 -2.09 3.36
CA ARG A 167 17.20 -2.13 3.60
C ARG A 167 17.99 -1.64 2.39
N SER A 168 17.43 -0.68 1.65
CA SER A 168 18.05 -0.15 0.42
C SER A 168 19.43 0.46 0.65
N GLY A 169 19.70 0.98 1.86
CA GLY A 169 20.93 1.71 2.17
C GLY A 169 21.02 3.09 1.52
N LEU A 170 19.93 3.58 0.91
CA LEU A 170 19.81 4.99 0.52
C LEU A 170 19.67 5.86 1.77
N LEU A 171 20.28 7.03 1.75
CA LEU A 171 20.02 8.06 2.75
C LEU A 171 18.54 8.46 2.66
N TRP A 172 17.81 8.30 3.76
CA TRP A 172 16.40 8.66 3.86
C TRP A 172 16.12 9.24 5.25
N GLU A 173 15.87 10.55 5.31
CA GLU A 173 15.64 11.26 6.56
C GLU A 173 14.15 11.20 6.94
N THR A 174 13.87 10.62 8.10
CA THR A 174 12.52 10.52 8.67
C THR A 174 12.39 11.13 10.06
N ALA A 175 13.48 11.64 10.63
CA ALA A 175 13.45 12.36 11.89
C ALA A 175 12.60 13.64 11.75
N GLY A 176 11.97 14.06 12.86
CA GLY A 176 11.10 15.25 12.87
C GLY A 176 9.66 15.00 12.38
N GLY A 177 9.39 13.89 11.69
CA GLY A 177 8.07 13.52 11.17
C GLY A 177 7.61 14.40 10.00
N TYR A 178 6.37 14.18 9.53
CA TYR A 178 5.83 14.84 8.32
C TYR A 178 5.64 16.36 8.41
N SER A 179 5.77 16.96 9.60
CA SER A 179 5.79 18.42 9.77
C SER A 179 7.16 19.05 9.49
N ASP A 180 8.21 18.23 9.35
CA ASP A 180 9.57 18.70 9.07
C ASP A 180 9.81 18.80 7.56
N SER A 181 10.26 19.97 7.11
CA SER A 181 10.59 20.21 5.70
C SER A 181 11.83 19.46 5.21
N GLU A 182 12.66 18.95 6.12
CA GLU A 182 13.83 18.12 5.77
C GLU A 182 13.47 16.62 5.65
N HIS A 183 12.23 16.24 5.99
CA HIS A 183 11.75 14.86 5.85
C HIS A 183 11.77 14.44 4.37
N SER A 184 12.39 13.30 4.07
CA SER A 184 12.64 12.86 2.69
C SER A 184 11.36 12.60 1.90
N THR A 185 10.31 12.09 2.54
CA THR A 185 8.99 11.92 1.90
C THR A 185 8.32 13.24 1.58
N VAL A 186 8.43 14.27 2.44
CA VAL A 186 7.88 15.61 2.17
C VAL A 186 8.60 16.25 0.98
N LEU A 187 9.92 16.08 0.91
CA LEU A 187 10.74 16.53 -0.21
C LEU A 187 10.44 15.76 -1.51
N LEU A 188 10.18 14.46 -1.41
CA LEU A 188 9.74 13.63 -2.52
C LEU A 188 8.38 14.09 -3.06
N GLU A 189 7.38 14.24 -2.18
CA GLU A 189 6.02 14.68 -2.56
C GLU A 189 6.01 16.09 -3.19
N ALA A 190 6.98 16.94 -2.84
CA ALA A 190 7.18 18.25 -3.44
C ALA A 190 7.96 18.24 -4.78
N SER A 191 8.52 17.10 -5.19
CA SER A 191 9.28 16.93 -6.43
C SER A 191 8.38 16.64 -7.63
N ASP A 192 8.75 17.17 -8.80
CA ASP A 192 8.12 16.83 -10.09
C ASP A 192 8.70 15.54 -10.71
N GLU A 193 9.81 15.01 -10.17
CA GLU A 193 10.56 13.88 -10.73
C GLU A 193 10.90 12.89 -9.61
N TRP A 194 9.92 12.09 -9.19
CA TRP A 194 10.03 11.20 -8.03
C TRP A 194 11.09 10.13 -8.22
N ILE A 195 11.09 9.44 -9.37
CA ILE A 195 12.10 8.40 -9.66
C ILE A 195 13.50 9.01 -9.66
N ARG A 196 13.69 10.17 -10.30
CA ARG A 196 14.99 10.84 -10.33
C ARG A 196 15.43 11.26 -8.93
N PHE A 197 14.54 11.82 -8.13
CA PHE A 197 14.80 12.25 -6.75
C PHE A 197 15.34 11.08 -5.91
N ILE A 198 14.69 9.92 -5.97
CA ILE A 198 15.10 8.74 -5.20
C ILE A 198 16.43 8.19 -5.72
N LEU A 199 16.59 8.11 -7.04
CA LEU A 199 17.84 7.65 -7.66
C LEU A 199 19.02 8.60 -7.42
N ASP A 200 18.79 9.88 -7.10
CA ASP A 200 19.83 10.84 -6.72
C ASP A 200 20.22 10.78 -5.24
N GLN A 201 19.46 10.05 -4.40
CA GLN A 201 19.83 9.93 -2.99
C GLN A 201 21.22 9.29 -2.84
N PRO A 202 22.09 9.86 -1.98
CA PRO A 202 23.36 9.24 -1.63
C PRO A 202 23.16 7.86 -1.02
N ALA A 203 24.14 6.97 -1.19
CA ALA A 203 24.19 5.76 -0.36
C ALA A 203 24.72 6.12 1.03
N ASP A 204 24.01 5.69 2.06
CA ASP A 204 24.36 5.86 3.46
C ASP A 204 25.00 4.58 4.02
N THR A 205 24.29 3.46 3.94
CA THR A 205 24.76 2.14 4.42
C THR A 205 24.93 1.15 3.26
N VAL A 206 25.44 -0.05 3.56
CA VAL A 206 25.49 -1.15 2.58
C VAL A 206 24.08 -1.75 2.46
N PRO A 207 23.52 -1.95 1.25
CA PRO A 207 22.22 -2.60 1.10
C PRO A 207 22.13 -3.94 1.86
N GLY A 208 20.96 -4.21 2.42
CA GLY A 208 20.68 -5.44 3.17
C GLY A 208 21.16 -5.45 4.62
N THR A 209 21.93 -4.43 5.05
CA THR A 209 22.59 -4.42 6.38
C THR A 209 21.86 -3.61 7.45
N HIS A 210 21.08 -2.59 7.07
CA HIS A 210 20.37 -1.71 8.01
C HIS A 210 18.94 -1.49 7.52
N TYR A 211 17.99 -1.58 8.44
CA TYR A 211 16.59 -1.24 8.18
C TYR A 211 16.40 0.27 8.31
N GLU A 212 15.80 0.88 7.31
CA GLU A 212 15.35 2.27 7.30
C GLU A 212 14.01 2.37 6.59
N TYR A 213 13.00 2.96 7.25
CA TYR A 213 11.67 3.03 6.65
C TYR A 213 11.67 4.08 5.53
N ASN A 214 11.64 3.60 4.28
CA ASN A 214 11.90 4.42 3.11
C ASN A 214 10.74 4.33 2.11
N ASP A 215 9.95 5.39 2.03
CA ASP A 215 8.83 5.48 1.09
C ASP A 215 9.27 5.36 -0.37
N GLY A 216 10.42 5.97 -0.71
CA GLY A 216 11.04 5.88 -2.03
C GLY A 216 11.41 4.45 -2.46
N ALA A 217 11.68 3.54 -1.52
CA ALA A 217 11.93 2.13 -1.85
C ALA A 217 10.69 1.48 -2.50
N SER A 218 9.50 1.79 -2.01
CA SER A 218 8.24 1.29 -2.59
C SER A 218 7.98 1.92 -3.95
N VAL A 219 8.24 3.23 -4.10
CA VAL A 219 8.13 3.94 -5.39
C VAL A 219 9.02 3.31 -6.46
N LEU A 220 10.26 2.94 -6.12
CA LEU A 220 11.15 2.22 -7.05
C LEU A 220 10.59 0.83 -7.41
N ILE A 221 9.97 0.10 -6.47
CA ILE A 221 9.32 -1.18 -6.77
C ILE A 221 8.18 -0.97 -7.78
N GLY A 222 7.35 0.06 -7.62
CA GLY A 222 6.30 0.40 -8.58
C GLY A 222 6.85 0.62 -10.00
N LYS A 223 7.97 1.33 -10.12
CA LYS A 223 8.66 1.53 -11.39
C LYS A 223 9.26 0.23 -11.96
N ILE A 224 9.85 -0.60 -11.12
CA ILE A 224 10.38 -1.91 -11.53
C ILE A 224 9.27 -2.80 -12.11
N ILE A 225 8.07 -2.81 -11.50
CA ILE A 225 6.91 -3.51 -12.05
C ILE A 225 6.64 -3.05 -13.48
N ARG A 226 6.67 -1.73 -13.73
CA ARG A 226 6.46 -1.19 -15.09
C ARG A 226 7.52 -1.62 -16.07
N GLU A 227 8.79 -1.58 -15.69
CA GLU A 227 9.89 -1.97 -16.59
C GLU A 227 9.87 -3.48 -16.88
N ALA A 228 9.49 -4.31 -15.91
CA ALA A 228 9.42 -5.76 -16.08
C ALA A 228 8.17 -6.22 -16.86
N THR A 229 7.03 -5.55 -16.66
CA THR A 229 5.73 -6.00 -17.18
C THR A 229 5.27 -5.22 -18.42
N GLY A 230 5.77 -3.99 -18.61
CA GLY A 230 5.26 -3.03 -19.59
C GLY A 230 3.99 -2.28 -19.14
N GLU A 231 3.46 -2.55 -17.96
CA GLU A 231 2.24 -1.95 -17.39
C GLU A 231 2.55 -1.15 -16.13
N ARG A 232 1.94 0.03 -15.96
CA ARG A 232 2.06 0.79 -14.70
C ARG A 232 1.50 -0.04 -13.54
N ALA A 233 2.05 0.13 -12.33
CA ALA A 233 1.76 -0.77 -11.22
C ALA A 233 0.26 -0.86 -10.84
N ASP A 234 -0.50 0.22 -11.00
CA ASP A 234 -1.96 0.25 -10.81
C ASP A 234 -2.71 -0.57 -11.87
N GLU A 235 -2.29 -0.51 -13.13
CA GLU A 235 -2.86 -1.31 -14.23
C GLU A 235 -2.52 -2.81 -14.06
N TRP A 236 -1.27 -3.09 -13.70
CA TRP A 236 -0.81 -4.45 -13.42
C TRP A 236 -1.53 -5.04 -12.21
N ALA A 237 -1.64 -4.28 -11.10
CA ALA A 237 -2.39 -4.71 -9.92
C ALA A 237 -3.88 -4.91 -10.23
N ARG A 238 -4.49 -4.03 -11.05
CA ARG A 238 -5.88 -4.22 -11.50
C ARG A 238 -6.07 -5.58 -12.13
N ARG A 239 -5.30 -5.86 -13.18
CA ARG A 239 -5.47 -7.06 -14.01
C ARG A 239 -5.06 -8.34 -13.29
N MET A 240 -4.01 -8.27 -12.47
CA MET A 240 -3.37 -9.46 -11.91
C MET A 240 -3.71 -9.76 -10.46
N LEU A 241 -4.25 -8.78 -9.73
CA LEU A 241 -4.61 -8.93 -8.33
C LEU A 241 -6.09 -8.57 -8.09
N PHE A 242 -6.54 -7.38 -8.46
CA PHE A 242 -7.87 -6.87 -8.12
C PHE A 242 -9.01 -7.57 -8.88
N GLU A 243 -8.97 -7.63 -10.20
CA GLU A 243 -9.99 -8.32 -11.02
C GLU A 243 -10.14 -9.80 -10.62
N PRO A 244 -9.06 -10.59 -10.42
CA PRO A 244 -9.18 -11.97 -9.97
C PRO A 244 -9.86 -12.17 -8.61
N ILE A 245 -9.77 -11.18 -7.71
CA ILE A 245 -10.34 -11.26 -6.35
C ILE A 245 -11.66 -10.49 -6.19
N GLY A 246 -12.14 -9.84 -7.26
CA GLY A 246 -13.43 -9.14 -7.30
C GLY A 246 -13.38 -7.73 -6.72
N ILE A 247 -12.27 -7.01 -6.90
CA ILE A 247 -12.17 -5.57 -6.61
C ILE A 247 -12.30 -4.83 -7.94
N ASP A 248 -13.45 -4.19 -8.16
CA ASP A 248 -13.78 -3.51 -9.42
C ASP A 248 -13.55 -1.99 -9.35
N GLU A 249 -13.62 -1.40 -8.16
CA GLU A 249 -13.46 0.03 -7.95
C GLU A 249 -12.27 0.32 -7.03
N PHE A 250 -11.37 1.18 -7.49
CA PHE A 250 -10.26 1.69 -6.70
C PHE A 250 -9.80 3.03 -7.27
N TYR A 251 -9.03 3.76 -6.47
CA TYR A 251 -8.26 4.90 -6.95
C TYR A 251 -6.82 4.74 -6.54
N TRP A 252 -5.91 5.03 -7.47
CA TRP A 252 -4.47 5.06 -7.20
C TRP A 252 -3.93 6.41 -7.67
N LYS A 253 -3.35 7.19 -6.75
CA LYS A 253 -2.70 8.45 -7.10
C LYS A 253 -1.65 8.21 -8.18
N ILE A 254 -1.56 9.15 -9.11
CA ILE A 254 -0.52 9.16 -10.14
C ILE A 254 0.50 10.24 -9.77
N THR A 255 1.77 9.86 -9.73
CA THR A 255 2.90 10.74 -9.44
C THR A 255 3.10 11.75 -10.58
N PRO A 256 3.80 12.87 -10.35
CA PRO A 256 4.08 13.86 -11.41
C PRO A 256 4.82 13.29 -12.64
N ASP A 257 5.66 12.28 -12.45
CA ASP A 257 6.37 11.56 -13.51
C ASP A 257 5.54 10.43 -14.17
N GLY A 258 4.26 10.33 -13.82
CA GLY A 258 3.28 9.47 -14.51
C GLY A 258 3.33 8.00 -14.09
N GLU A 259 3.90 7.70 -12.92
CA GLU A 259 3.88 6.39 -12.28
C GLU A 259 2.77 6.30 -11.23
N ALA A 260 2.46 5.08 -10.77
CA ALA A 260 1.53 4.92 -9.65
C ALA A 260 2.28 5.27 -8.35
N ASP A 261 1.65 6.06 -7.48
CA ASP A 261 2.16 6.35 -6.14
C ASP A 261 2.06 5.11 -5.27
N THR A 262 3.09 4.28 -5.33
CA THR A 262 3.20 3.03 -4.58
C THR A 262 3.70 3.25 -3.15
N GLU A 263 3.92 4.50 -2.73
CA GLU A 263 4.26 4.83 -1.36
C GLU A 263 3.02 4.79 -0.47
N GLY A 264 1.92 5.40 -0.92
CA GLY A 264 0.72 5.56 -0.11
C GLY A 264 -0.57 5.83 -0.88
N GLY A 265 -0.51 5.84 -2.21
CA GLY A 265 -1.56 6.42 -3.04
C GLY A 265 -2.79 5.57 -3.33
N LEU A 266 -2.91 4.33 -2.79
CA LEU A 266 -4.06 3.46 -3.06
C LEU A 266 -5.24 3.79 -2.13
N TYR A 267 -6.44 3.75 -2.70
CA TYR A 267 -7.70 3.88 -2.01
C TYR A 267 -8.60 2.70 -2.38
N LEU A 268 -9.20 2.09 -1.36
CA LEU A 268 -10.15 0.99 -1.47
C LEU A 268 -11.31 1.21 -0.49
N THR A 269 -12.42 0.50 -0.71
CA THR A 269 -13.44 0.32 0.31
C THR A 269 -12.92 -0.60 1.43
N THR A 270 -13.59 -0.60 2.59
CA THR A 270 -13.24 -1.49 3.71
C THR A 270 -13.39 -2.96 3.30
N GLU A 271 -14.44 -3.25 2.54
CA GLU A 271 -14.81 -4.56 2.03
C GLU A 271 -13.81 -5.08 0.98
N ASP A 272 -13.28 -4.20 0.13
CA ASP A 272 -12.25 -4.55 -0.86
C ASP A 272 -10.89 -4.73 -0.22
N LEU A 273 -10.53 -3.92 0.78
CA LEU A 273 -9.33 -4.15 1.57
C LEU A 273 -9.39 -5.52 2.27
N ALA A 274 -10.55 -5.89 2.82
CA ALA A 274 -10.75 -7.19 3.45
C ALA A 274 -10.53 -8.37 2.48
N ARG A 275 -10.83 -8.21 1.17
CA ARG A 275 -10.57 -9.24 0.15
C ARG A 275 -9.09 -9.54 -0.03
N ILE A 276 -8.21 -8.57 0.20
CA ILE A 276 -6.75 -8.76 0.08
C ILE A 276 -6.21 -9.58 1.25
N GLY A 277 -6.81 -9.45 2.45
CA GLY A 277 -6.35 -10.10 3.68
C GLY A 277 -7.02 -11.42 4.03
N TYR A 278 -8.08 -11.82 3.32
CA TYR A 278 -8.86 -13.04 3.54
C TYR A 278 -8.37 -14.22 2.69
#